data_AF-A0A8S0ULC3-F1
#
_entry.id   AF-A0A8S0ULC3-F1
#
_cell.length_a   1.000
_cell.length_b   1.000
_cell.length_c   1.000
_cell.angle_alpha   90.00
_cell.angle_beta   90.00
_cell.angle_gamma   90.00
#
_symmetry.space_group_name_H-M   'P 1'
#
loop_
_entity.id
_entity.type
_entity.pdbx_description
1 polymer ?
#
loop_
_entity_poly.entity_id
_entity_poly.type
_entity_poly.pdbx_seq_one_letter_code
_entity_poly.pdbx_strand_id
1 'polypeptide(L)'
;MFLQISRQSQKFCPEAIMFIQTLLMAALDKKQGSSEDSKLYRLMEIKALRPLLCLRGQVEKINSLDFLMLMDLPDDSPHFISDTFRAGVLFANIETLKGFVKSYEGFKSLPEIFLPISKLLGELLKQDYIPDELQVQIVDVNQLIEKKAQEYHLLRQPLRMRKPKIIRTEIPKFEENFVKGRDYDPDRERAQRKKLKKLLRQEAKGAARELRKDNYFLLEVKERDKAQLAEERAEKYGQAKAFLQEQEHAFKSGQLGSSKKRRR
;
A
#
# COMPACT_ATOMS: atom_id res chain seq x y z
N MET A 1 44.24 11.17 8.69
CA MET A 1 43.57 11.96 7.63
C MET A 1 42.17 11.44 7.29
N PHE A 2 42.03 10.22 6.77
CA PHE A 2 40.72 9.73 6.28
C PHE A 2 39.62 9.69 7.36
N LEU A 3 39.97 9.31 8.59
CA LEU A 3 39.08 9.35 9.75
C LEU A 3 38.49 10.75 10.03
N GLN A 4 39.27 11.81 9.82
CA GLN A 4 38.78 13.18 10.03
C GLN A 4 37.72 13.55 8.99
N ILE A 5 37.89 13.09 7.75
CA ILE A 5 36.94 13.31 6.64
C ILE A 5 35.68 12.47 6.85
N SER A 6 35.81 11.19 7.24
CA SER A 6 34.66 10.33 7.51
C SER A 6 33.86 10.81 8.73
N ARG A 7 34.53 11.37 9.74
CA ARG A 7 33.87 11.97 10.91
C ARG A 7 32.97 13.15 10.54
N GLN A 8 33.36 13.98 9.56
CA GLN A 8 32.53 15.10 9.09
C GLN A 8 31.42 14.64 8.16
N SER A 9 31.71 13.72 7.23
CA SER A 9 30.77 13.29 6.20
C SER A 9 29.79 12.20 6.65
N GLN A 10 30.08 11.52 7.76
CA GLN A 10 29.36 10.34 8.26
C GLN A 10 29.13 9.26 7.20
N LYS A 11 30.02 9.18 6.20
CA LYS A 11 29.97 8.15 5.16
C LYS A 11 30.70 6.90 5.63
N PHE A 12 30.17 5.76 5.25
CA PHE A 12 30.80 4.47 5.50
C PHE A 12 31.89 4.21 4.46
N CYS A 13 33.05 3.76 4.93
CA CYS A 13 34.22 3.54 4.09
C CYS A 13 34.81 2.15 4.39
N PRO A 14 34.45 1.14 3.60
CA PRO A 14 34.83 -0.24 3.86
C PRO A 14 36.33 -0.48 3.73
N GLU A 15 37.01 0.20 2.81
CA GLU A 15 38.44 0.00 2.52
C GLU A 15 39.31 0.31 3.74
N ALA A 16 39.00 1.38 4.47
CA ALA A 16 39.73 1.77 5.68
C ALA A 16 39.57 0.72 6.79
N ILE A 17 38.37 0.18 6.96
CA ILE A 17 38.09 -0.85 7.98
C ILE A 17 38.76 -2.17 7.59
N MET A 18 38.68 -2.55 6.32
CA MET A 18 39.38 -3.70 5.78
C MET A 18 40.88 -3.57 5.99
N PHE A 19 41.47 -2.39 5.71
CA PHE A 19 42.89 -2.13 5.94
C PHE A 19 43.28 -2.28 7.42
N ILE A 20 42.53 -1.67 8.35
CA ILE A 20 42.74 -1.83 9.80
C ILE A 20 42.70 -3.31 10.19
N GLN A 21 41.70 -4.04 9.69
CA GLN A 21 41.57 -5.46 9.94
C GLN A 21 42.76 -6.25 9.37
N THR A 22 43.23 -5.94 8.15
CA THR A 22 44.41 -6.61 7.56
C THR A 22 45.67 -6.42 8.40
N LEU A 23 45.87 -5.22 8.95
CA LEU A 23 47.01 -4.91 9.79
C LEU A 23 46.94 -5.66 11.12
N LEU A 24 45.76 -5.76 11.73
CA LEU A 24 45.56 -6.58 12.93
C LEU A 24 45.83 -8.07 12.64
N MET A 25 45.38 -8.58 11.49
CA MET A 25 45.70 -9.94 11.06
C MET A 25 47.20 -10.15 10.81
N ALA A 26 47.91 -9.14 10.30
CA ALA A 26 49.35 -9.20 10.08
C ALA A 26 50.17 -9.16 11.38
N ALA A 27 49.55 -8.76 12.49
CA ALA A 27 50.11 -8.84 13.84
C ALA A 27 49.92 -10.22 14.47
N LEU A 28 48.95 -11.00 13.98
CA LEU A 28 48.66 -12.33 14.52
C LEU A 28 49.73 -13.37 14.13
N ASP A 29 50.20 -14.11 15.12
CA ASP A 29 51.10 -15.24 14.97
C ASP A 29 50.32 -16.48 14.53
N LYS A 30 50.64 -16.99 13.33
CA LYS A 30 49.97 -18.15 12.71
C LYS A 30 50.15 -19.47 13.46
N LYS A 31 50.84 -19.49 14.61
CA LYS A 31 51.11 -20.69 15.40
C LYS A 31 49.86 -21.26 16.06
N GLN A 32 48.82 -20.45 16.24
CA GLN A 32 47.53 -20.91 16.76
C GLN A 32 46.62 -21.28 15.57
N GLY A 33 46.70 -22.54 15.14
CA GLY A 33 45.77 -23.09 14.16
C GLY A 33 44.35 -23.04 14.72
N SER A 34 43.53 -22.12 14.24
CA SER A 34 42.06 -22.20 14.19
C SER A 34 41.44 -20.85 13.85
N SER A 35 41.32 -20.55 12.55
CA SER A 35 40.15 -19.83 12.05
C SER A 35 40.09 -19.93 10.53
N GLU A 36 39.75 -21.12 10.02
CA GLU A 36 39.28 -21.26 8.64
C GLU A 36 37.92 -20.54 8.41
N ASP A 37 37.30 -20.01 9.46
CA ASP A 37 35.92 -19.52 9.45
C ASP A 37 35.73 -18.00 9.37
N SER A 38 36.80 -17.21 9.32
CA SER A 38 36.62 -15.78 9.00
C SER A 38 36.38 -15.65 7.49
N LYS A 39 35.11 -15.67 7.08
CA LYS A 39 34.61 -15.45 5.70
C LYS A 39 35.29 -14.30 4.95
N LEU A 40 35.97 -13.40 5.67
CA LEU A 40 36.74 -12.26 5.18
C LEU A 40 38.09 -12.65 4.54
N TYR A 41 38.69 -13.79 4.89
CA TYR A 41 39.86 -14.33 4.18
C TYR A 41 39.58 -14.60 2.71
N ARG A 42 38.32 -14.90 2.36
CA ARG A 42 37.92 -15.21 0.98
C ARG A 42 37.86 -13.96 0.08
N LEU A 43 37.71 -12.77 0.67
CA LEU A 43 37.58 -11.51 -0.08
C LEU A 43 38.92 -10.80 -0.32
N MET A 44 39.97 -11.22 0.38
CA MET A 44 41.31 -10.66 0.17
C MET A 44 42.12 -11.61 -0.71
N GLU A 45 42.56 -11.14 -1.87
CA GLU A 45 43.54 -11.86 -2.72
C GLU A 45 44.93 -11.98 -2.06
N ILE A 46 45.08 -11.56 -0.79
CA ILE A 46 46.31 -11.68 -0.01
C ILE A 46 46.42 -13.12 0.52
N LYS A 47 46.82 -14.03 -0.37
CA LYS A 47 46.88 -15.48 -0.12
C LYS A 47 47.82 -15.90 1.02
N ALA A 48 48.65 -15.01 1.55
CA ALA A 48 49.41 -15.25 2.77
C ALA A 48 49.90 -13.94 3.40
N LEU A 49 49.13 -13.35 4.32
CA LEU A 49 49.68 -12.32 5.21
C LEU A 49 50.82 -12.96 6.01
N ARG A 50 52.07 -12.60 5.74
CA ARG A 50 53.17 -12.98 6.66
C ARG A 50 52.95 -12.22 7.98
N PRO A 51 53.36 -12.76 9.14
CA PRO A 51 53.30 -12.04 10.40
C PRO A 51 54.35 -10.91 10.39
N LEU A 52 54.03 -9.83 9.67
CA LEU A 52 54.90 -8.68 9.43
C LEU A 52 54.97 -7.76 10.64
N LEU A 53 53.89 -7.71 11.43
CA LEU A 53 53.74 -6.84 12.60
C LEU A 53 53.71 -7.61 13.91
N CYS A 54 54.04 -8.90 13.90
CA CYS A 54 54.14 -9.68 15.12
C CYS A 54 55.31 -9.19 15.99
N LEU A 55 55.04 -9.01 17.28
CA LEU A 55 56.01 -8.64 18.30
C LEU A 55 56.73 -9.90 18.79
N ARG A 56 58.06 -9.90 18.78
CA ARG A 56 58.87 -11.05 19.20
C ARG A 56 59.69 -10.78 20.47
N GLY A 57 59.83 -9.52 20.86
CA GLY A 57 60.49 -9.07 22.07
C GLY A 57 59.63 -8.10 22.89
N GLN A 58 60.04 -7.90 24.15
CA GLN A 58 59.39 -6.93 25.04
C GLN A 58 59.76 -5.50 24.63
N VAL A 59 58.75 -4.63 24.58
CA VAL A 59 58.90 -3.21 24.28
C VAL A 59 58.52 -2.41 25.53
N GLU A 60 59.46 -1.61 26.05
CA GLU A 60 59.29 -0.86 27.30
C GLU A 60 58.46 0.43 27.13
N LYS A 61 58.51 1.06 25.96
CA LYS A 61 57.79 2.30 25.66
C LYS A 61 57.30 2.33 24.22
N ILE A 62 56.04 2.71 24.05
CA ILE A 62 55.44 2.91 22.73
C ILE A 62 55.70 4.36 22.30
N ASN A 63 56.46 4.53 21.23
CA ASN A 63 56.69 5.84 20.64
C ASN A 63 55.58 6.17 19.63
N SER A 64 55.09 7.40 19.64
CA SER A 64 54.22 7.89 18.58
C SER A 64 54.94 7.87 17.24
N LEU A 65 54.25 7.44 16.18
CA LEU A 65 54.82 7.45 14.84
C LEU A 65 55.00 8.88 14.33
N ASP A 66 56.25 9.27 14.10
CA ASP A 66 56.57 10.51 13.39
C ASP A 66 56.63 10.23 11.88
N PHE A 67 55.57 10.60 11.17
CA PHE A 67 55.47 10.38 9.73
C PHE A 67 56.55 11.11 8.93
N LEU A 68 57.05 12.27 9.39
CA LEU A 68 58.08 13.00 8.67
C LEU A 68 59.40 12.25 8.74
N MET A 69 59.77 11.80 9.94
CA MET A 69 60.96 10.98 10.15
C MET A 69 60.89 9.65 9.37
N LEU A 70 59.72 9.03 9.28
CA LEU A 70 59.54 7.77 8.54
C LEU A 70 59.66 7.91 7.02
N MET A 71 59.30 9.08 6.47
CA MET A 71 59.40 9.35 5.03
C MET A 71 60.83 9.65 4.56
N ASP A 72 61.68 10.13 5.48
CA ASP A 72 63.09 10.47 5.20
C ASP A 72 64.03 9.25 5.37
N LEU A 73 63.56 8.15 5.94
CA LEU A 73 64.34 6.93 6.13
C LEU A 73 64.41 6.10 4.84
N PRO A 74 65.56 5.44 4.55
CA PRO A 74 65.64 4.49 3.45
C PRO A 74 64.85 3.21 3.76
N ASP A 75 64.30 2.58 2.71
CA ASP A 75 63.46 1.37 2.81
C ASP A 75 64.11 0.22 3.61
N ASP A 76 65.45 0.09 3.51
CA ASP A 76 66.23 -0.96 4.19
C ASP A 76 66.61 -0.61 5.64
N SER A 77 66.04 0.46 6.22
CA SER A 77 66.42 0.86 7.57
C SER A 77 66.03 -0.21 8.61
N PRO A 78 66.90 -0.52 9.59
CA PRO A 78 66.60 -1.48 10.65
C PRO A 78 65.45 -1.01 11.57
N HIS A 79 65.08 0.27 11.46
CA HIS A 79 63.96 0.87 12.17
C HIS A 79 62.63 0.20 11.80
N PHE A 80 62.42 -0.22 10.54
CA PHE A 80 61.17 -0.88 10.13
C PHE A 80 61.04 -2.33 10.64
N ILE A 81 62.16 -2.95 11.03
CA ILE A 81 62.20 -4.32 11.55
C ILE A 81 62.04 -4.35 13.08
N SER A 82 62.29 -3.22 13.75
CA SER A 82 62.23 -3.12 15.21
C SER A 82 60.83 -3.38 15.76
N ASP A 83 60.78 -4.03 16.91
CA ASP A 83 59.50 -4.28 17.60
C ASP A 83 58.91 -2.99 18.19
N THR A 84 59.74 -1.96 18.44
CA THR A 84 59.27 -0.63 18.85
C THR A 84 58.45 0.04 17.75
N PHE A 85 58.88 -0.06 16.49
CA PHE A 85 58.14 0.46 15.34
C PHE A 85 56.84 -0.33 15.13
N ARG A 86 56.89 -1.67 15.18
CA ARG A 86 55.69 -2.51 15.08
C ARG A 86 54.66 -2.18 16.16
N ALA A 87 55.09 -2.01 17.41
CA ALA A 87 54.24 -1.62 18.52
C ALA A 87 53.62 -0.23 18.30
N GLY A 88 54.39 0.75 17.81
CA GLY A 88 53.88 2.08 17.46
C GLY A 88 52.84 2.05 16.33
N VAL A 89 53.03 1.22 15.31
CA VAL A 89 52.05 0.99 14.22
C VAL A 89 50.77 0.37 14.75
N LEU A 90 50.86 -0.64 15.62
CA LEU A 90 49.68 -1.28 16.21
C LEU A 90 48.92 -0.33 17.12
N PHE A 91 49.62 0.45 17.93
CA PHE A 91 49.03 1.47 18.79
C PHE A 91 48.26 2.51 17.97
N ALA A 92 48.90 3.09 16.96
CA ALA A 92 48.24 4.04 16.06
C ALA A 92 47.02 3.40 15.34
N ASN A 93 47.14 2.14 14.94
CA ASN A 93 46.04 1.42 14.31
C ASN A 93 44.84 1.24 15.27
N ILE A 94 45.08 0.79 16.51
CA ILE A 94 44.04 0.63 17.53
C ILE A 94 43.41 1.98 17.93
N GLU A 95 44.21 3.05 17.99
CA GLU A 95 43.71 4.40 18.23
C GLU A 95 42.80 4.88 17.08
N THR A 96 43.21 4.66 15.82
CA THR A 96 42.35 4.98 14.68
C THR A 96 41.07 4.14 14.67
N LEU A 97 41.14 2.86 15.04
CA LEU A 97 39.97 2.00 15.18
C LEU A 97 39.00 2.55 16.25
N LYS A 98 39.51 2.96 17.42
CA LYS A 98 38.72 3.62 18.47
C LYS A 98 38.01 4.85 17.93
N GLY A 99 38.68 5.66 17.11
CA GLY A 99 38.08 6.82 16.46
C GLY A 99 37.02 6.46 15.41
N PHE A 100 37.19 5.37 14.66
CA PHE A 100 36.16 4.87 13.72
C PHE A 100 34.93 4.32 14.45
N VAL A 101 35.11 3.57 15.55
CA VAL A 101 34.00 3.08 16.38
C VAL A 101 33.15 4.24 16.87
N LYS A 102 33.79 5.30 17.39
CA LYS A 102 33.11 6.54 17.83
C LYS A 102 32.43 7.30 16.68
N SER A 103 33.07 7.37 15.52
CA SER A 103 32.53 8.09 14.37
C SER A 103 31.34 7.36 13.73
N TYR A 104 31.30 6.03 13.82
CA TYR A 104 30.25 5.18 13.27
C TYR A 104 29.15 4.82 14.26
N GLU A 105 29.07 5.53 15.38
CA GLU A 105 28.04 5.33 16.40
C GLU A 105 26.60 5.47 15.89
N GLY A 106 26.35 6.08 14.73
CA GLY A 106 25.01 6.21 14.12
C GLY A 106 24.59 5.09 13.18
N PHE A 107 25.50 4.15 12.83
CA PHE A 107 25.21 3.09 11.89
C PHE A 107 24.51 1.90 12.57
N LYS A 108 23.36 1.51 12.02
CA LYS A 108 22.62 0.31 12.48
C LYS A 108 23.37 -1.01 12.25
N SER A 109 24.36 -1.01 11.36
CA SER A 109 25.22 -2.15 11.02
C SER A 109 26.52 -2.21 11.84
N LEU A 110 26.66 -1.38 12.88
CA LEU A 110 27.84 -1.34 13.74
C LEU A 110 28.21 -2.74 14.30
N PRO A 111 27.28 -3.56 14.82
CA PRO A 111 27.62 -4.89 15.33
C PRO A 111 28.25 -5.78 14.26
N GLU A 112 27.70 -5.79 13.05
CA GLU A 112 28.19 -6.63 11.95
C GLU A 112 29.59 -6.25 11.49
N ILE A 113 29.95 -4.97 11.60
CA ILE A 113 31.24 -4.44 11.16
C ILE A 113 32.32 -4.69 12.23
N PHE A 114 32.03 -4.39 13.50
CA PHE A 114 33.06 -4.34 14.54
C PHE A 114 33.14 -5.58 15.44
N LEU A 115 32.08 -6.42 15.54
CA LEU A 115 32.17 -7.68 16.29
C LEU A 115 33.23 -8.65 15.73
N PRO A 116 33.42 -8.80 14.42
CA PRO A 116 34.52 -9.60 13.88
C PRO A 116 35.89 -9.06 14.32
N ILE A 117 36.06 -7.74 14.35
CA ILE A 117 37.30 -7.08 14.75
C ILE A 117 37.56 -7.27 16.25
N SER A 118 36.52 -7.20 17.08
CA SER A 118 36.63 -7.47 18.53
C SER A 118 37.12 -8.89 18.81
N LYS A 119 36.69 -9.90 18.03
CA LYS A 119 37.25 -11.26 18.14
C LYS A 119 38.74 -11.31 17.84
N LEU A 120 39.19 -10.59 16.79
CA LEU A 120 40.61 -10.51 16.44
C LEU A 120 41.43 -9.80 17.50
N LEU A 121 40.89 -8.73 18.10
CA LEU A 121 41.50 -8.05 19.23
C LEU A 121 41.61 -8.97 20.45
N GLY A 122 40.61 -9.82 20.69
CA GLY A 122 40.66 -10.86 21.72
C GLY A 122 41.67 -11.97 21.43
N GLU A 123 41.91 -12.32 20.17
CA GLU A 123 42.99 -13.23 19.77
C GLU A 123 44.37 -12.60 19.95
N LEU A 124 44.50 -11.30 19.63
CA LEU A 124 45.71 -10.53 19.83
C LEU A 124 46.12 -10.55 21.31
N LEU A 125 45.19 -10.28 22.24
CA LEU A 125 45.44 -10.33 23.69
C LEU A 125 45.97 -11.68 24.22
N LYS A 126 45.81 -12.78 23.48
CA LYS A 126 46.34 -14.10 23.86
C LYS A 126 47.80 -14.30 23.49
N GLN A 127 48.41 -13.36 22.79
CA GLN A 127 49.80 -13.44 22.37
C GLN A 127 50.75 -13.05 23.50
N ASP A 128 51.88 -13.74 23.52
CA ASP A 128 53.00 -13.37 24.37
C ASP A 128 53.66 -12.09 23.80
N TYR A 129 54.19 -11.22 24.66
CA TYR A 129 54.96 -9.99 24.32
C TYR A 129 54.17 -8.73 23.91
N ILE A 130 52.87 -8.65 24.16
CA ILE A 130 52.13 -7.38 24.00
C ILE A 130 52.43 -6.44 25.17
N PRO A 131 52.86 -5.18 24.93
CA PRO A 131 53.08 -4.20 25.99
C PRO A 131 51.81 -3.87 26.77
N ASP A 132 51.92 -3.64 28.07
CA ASP A 132 50.78 -3.37 28.98
C ASP A 132 49.93 -2.18 28.51
N GLU A 133 50.57 -1.11 28.03
CA GLU A 133 49.89 0.07 27.47
C GLU A 133 48.98 -0.30 26.29
N LEU A 134 49.44 -1.20 25.42
CA LEU A 134 48.66 -1.66 24.27
C LEU A 134 47.53 -2.59 24.70
N GLN A 135 47.76 -3.45 25.69
CA GLN A 135 46.72 -4.32 26.26
C GLN A 135 45.55 -3.51 26.81
N VAL A 136 45.84 -2.45 27.59
CA VAL A 136 44.81 -1.55 28.14
C VAL A 136 43.98 -0.93 27.02
N GLN A 137 44.62 -0.44 25.96
CA GLN A 137 43.88 0.14 24.83
C GLN A 137 43.02 -0.87 24.08
N ILE A 138 43.51 -2.10 23.89
CA ILE A 138 42.74 -3.15 23.24
C ILE A 138 41.51 -3.50 24.07
N VAL A 139 41.67 -3.64 25.39
CA VAL A 139 40.56 -3.91 26.32
C VAL A 139 39.53 -2.77 26.28
N ASP A 140 39.97 -1.51 26.34
CA ASP A 140 39.10 -0.33 26.21
C ASP A 140 38.26 -0.35 24.92
N VAL A 141 38.90 -0.65 23.78
CA VAL A 141 38.23 -0.68 22.48
C VAL A 141 37.26 -1.86 22.39
N ASN A 142 37.64 -3.03 22.90
CA ASN A 142 36.75 -4.20 22.96
C ASN A 142 35.50 -3.91 23.80
N GLN A 143 35.67 -3.36 25.00
CA GLN A 143 34.55 -2.99 25.87
C GLN A 143 33.64 -1.95 25.20
N LEU A 144 34.22 -0.97 24.50
CA LEU A 144 33.46 0.02 23.75
C LEU A 144 32.62 -0.63 22.64
N ILE A 145 33.21 -1.54 21.86
CA ILE A 145 32.53 -2.26 20.78
C ILE A 145 31.41 -3.14 21.35
N GLU A 146 31.67 -3.92 22.39
CA GLU A 146 30.69 -4.82 23.01
C GLU A 146 29.50 -4.05 23.58
N LYS A 147 29.76 -2.97 24.33
CA LYS A 147 28.71 -2.12 24.89
C LYS A 147 27.80 -1.56 23.79
N LYS A 148 28.40 -0.99 22.74
CA LYS A 148 27.64 -0.44 21.61
C LYS A 148 26.90 -1.53 20.83
N ALA A 149 27.51 -2.70 20.64
CA ALA A 149 26.86 -3.82 19.98
C ALA A 149 25.61 -4.28 20.75
N GLN A 150 25.70 -4.38 22.07
CA GLN A 150 24.56 -4.72 22.94
C GLN A 150 23.44 -3.68 22.85
N GLU A 151 23.76 -2.38 22.93
CA GLU A 151 22.79 -1.29 22.74
C GLU A 151 22.05 -1.43 21.39
N TYR A 152 22.78 -1.70 20.31
CA TYR A 152 22.21 -1.90 18.98
C TYR A 152 21.37 -3.16 18.84
N HIS A 153 21.77 -4.27 19.49
CA HIS A 153 21.00 -5.50 19.49
C HIS A 153 19.64 -5.33 20.18
N LEU A 154 19.59 -4.59 21.30
CA LEU A 154 18.34 -4.29 22.02
C LEU A 154 17.39 -3.42 21.20
N LEU A 155 17.91 -2.46 20.45
CA LEU A 155 17.12 -1.52 19.63
C LEU A 155 16.81 -2.04 18.23
N ARG A 156 17.28 -3.23 17.87
CA ARG A 156 17.23 -3.73 16.50
C ARG A 156 15.80 -4.01 16.05
N GLN A 157 15.42 -3.40 14.93
CA GLN A 157 14.15 -3.66 14.25
C GLN A 157 14.38 -4.20 12.84
N PRO A 158 13.48 -5.06 12.32
CA PRO A 158 13.56 -5.53 10.94
C PRO A 158 13.43 -4.37 9.96
N LEU A 159 14.19 -4.42 8.86
CA LEU A 159 14.18 -3.38 7.83
C LEU A 159 12.82 -3.31 7.12
N ARG A 160 12.19 -2.13 7.16
CA ARG A 160 10.94 -1.83 6.44
C ARG A 160 11.23 -0.92 5.25
N MET A 161 11.52 -1.52 4.09
CA MET A 161 11.97 -0.78 2.90
C MET A 161 10.85 -0.11 2.10
N ARG A 162 9.60 -0.59 2.23
CA ARG A 162 8.48 -0.09 1.43
C ARG A 162 7.44 0.58 2.31
N LYS A 163 7.09 1.81 1.96
CA LYS A 163 5.86 2.44 2.46
C LYS A 163 4.67 1.86 1.68
N PRO A 164 3.56 1.50 2.32
CA PRO A 164 2.36 1.07 1.62
C PRO A 164 1.86 2.21 0.72
N LYS A 165 1.40 1.88 -0.50
CA LYS A 165 0.80 2.86 -1.41
C LYS A 165 -0.58 3.24 -0.86
N ILE A 166 -0.85 4.54 -0.78
CA ILE A 166 -2.18 5.04 -0.40
C ILE A 166 -3.15 4.74 -1.54
N ILE A 167 -4.36 4.30 -1.20
CA ILE A 167 -5.44 4.08 -2.16
C ILE A 167 -5.83 5.43 -2.77
N ARG A 168 -6.03 5.48 -4.10
CA ARG A 168 -6.49 6.70 -4.77
C ARG A 168 -7.91 7.02 -4.30
N THR A 169 -8.08 8.18 -3.69
CA THR A 169 -9.40 8.71 -3.33
C THR A 169 -9.99 9.43 -4.54
N GLU A 170 -11.20 9.07 -4.94
CA GLU A 170 -11.96 9.77 -5.98
C GLU A 170 -12.94 10.75 -5.35
N ILE A 171 -13.24 11.84 -6.07
CA ILE A 171 -14.22 12.84 -5.61
C ILE A 171 -15.60 12.37 -6.07
N PRO A 172 -16.56 12.15 -5.16
CA PRO A 172 -17.90 11.75 -5.54
C PRO A 172 -18.57 12.85 -6.37
N LYS A 173 -19.21 12.45 -7.48
CA LYS A 173 -19.99 13.36 -8.32
C LYS A 173 -21.43 13.42 -7.80
N PHE A 174 -21.78 14.53 -7.17
CA PHE A 174 -23.15 14.82 -6.73
C PHE A 174 -23.47 16.30 -6.94
N GLU A 175 -24.73 16.66 -6.75
CA GLU A 175 -25.20 18.03 -6.80
C GLU A 175 -25.54 18.49 -5.40
N GLU A 176 -25.07 19.67 -5.02
CA GLU A 176 -25.29 20.22 -3.68
C GLU A 176 -26.79 20.48 -3.41
N ASN A 177 -27.54 20.89 -4.43
CA ASN A 177 -28.96 21.23 -4.34
C ASN A 177 -29.85 20.19 -5.04
N PHE A 178 -29.73 18.93 -4.64
CA PHE A 178 -30.50 17.83 -5.22
C PHE A 178 -32.00 17.90 -4.84
N VAL A 179 -32.85 17.86 -5.86
CA VAL A 179 -34.32 17.84 -5.74
C VAL A 179 -34.87 16.64 -6.50
N LYS A 180 -35.61 15.78 -5.79
CA LYS A 180 -36.21 14.58 -6.36
C LYS A 180 -37.20 14.93 -7.48
N GLY A 181 -36.98 14.37 -8.68
CA GLY A 181 -37.86 14.54 -9.84
C GLY A 181 -37.46 15.66 -10.80
N ARG A 182 -36.41 16.43 -10.48
CA ARG A 182 -35.76 17.35 -11.41
C ARG A 182 -34.78 16.59 -12.30
N ASP A 183 -34.69 17.00 -13.56
CA ASP A 183 -33.70 16.49 -14.51
C ASP A 183 -32.51 17.45 -14.53
N TYR A 184 -31.31 16.94 -14.28
CA TYR A 184 -30.07 17.72 -14.18
C TYR A 184 -29.11 17.40 -15.33
N ASP A 185 -29.68 17.29 -16.53
CA ASP A 185 -28.90 17.16 -17.76
C ASP A 185 -28.10 18.45 -17.98
N PRO A 186 -26.76 18.38 -18.18
CA PRO A 186 -25.96 19.56 -18.52
C PRO A 186 -26.38 20.19 -19.86
N ASP A 187 -26.93 19.40 -20.78
CA ASP A 187 -27.41 19.87 -22.08
C ASP A 187 -28.86 20.36 -21.99
N ARG A 188 -29.02 21.68 -22.10
CA ARG A 188 -30.33 22.35 -22.00
C ARG A 188 -31.28 21.95 -23.10
N GLU A 189 -30.81 21.75 -24.33
CA GLU A 189 -31.69 21.39 -25.44
C GLU A 189 -32.27 20.00 -25.24
N ARG A 190 -31.42 19.06 -24.78
CA ARG A 190 -31.84 17.68 -24.50
C ARG A 190 -32.87 17.63 -23.38
N ALA A 191 -32.64 18.38 -22.30
CA ALA A 191 -33.59 18.50 -21.19
C ALA A 191 -34.94 19.05 -21.66
N GLN A 192 -34.93 20.12 -22.47
CA GLN A 192 -36.15 20.74 -22.99
C GLN A 192 -36.93 19.80 -23.92
N ARG A 193 -36.27 19.12 -24.86
CA ARG A 193 -36.90 18.14 -25.75
C ARG A 193 -37.56 17.01 -24.96
N LYS A 194 -36.89 16.49 -23.93
CA LYS A 194 -37.43 15.46 -23.05
C LYS A 194 -38.65 15.96 -22.26
N LYS A 195 -38.60 17.20 -21.75
CA LYS A 195 -39.73 17.86 -21.08
C LYS A 195 -40.95 17.97 -22.02
N LEU A 196 -40.76 18.48 -23.23
CA LEU A 196 -41.83 18.62 -24.22
C LEU A 196 -42.44 17.27 -24.62
N LYS A 197 -41.60 16.26 -24.85
CA LYS A 197 -42.07 14.90 -25.16
C LYS A 197 -42.88 14.29 -24.01
N LYS A 198 -42.53 14.58 -22.76
CA LYS A 198 -43.30 14.14 -21.58
C LYS A 198 -44.67 14.81 -21.54
N LEU A 199 -44.74 16.13 -21.76
CA LEU A 199 -46.00 16.88 -21.80
C LEU A 199 -46.93 16.35 -22.89
N LEU A 200 -46.42 16.21 -24.12
CA LEU A 200 -47.21 15.70 -25.24
C LEU A 200 -47.78 14.29 -24.97
N ARG A 201 -47.01 13.42 -24.31
CA ARG A 201 -47.50 12.09 -23.92
C ARG A 201 -48.56 12.13 -22.82
N GLN A 202 -48.45 13.07 -21.87
CA GLN A 202 -49.43 13.24 -20.81
C GLN A 202 -50.74 13.79 -21.37
N GLU A 203 -50.68 14.81 -22.22
CA GLU A 203 -51.82 15.41 -22.90
C GLU A 203 -52.52 14.39 -23.81
N ALA A 204 -51.77 13.66 -24.65
CA ALA A 204 -52.33 12.63 -25.51
C ALA A 204 -53.04 11.52 -24.71
N LYS A 205 -52.47 11.10 -23.57
CA LYS A 205 -53.11 10.14 -22.67
C LYS A 205 -54.35 10.70 -21.99
N GLY A 206 -54.33 11.97 -21.60
CA GLY A 206 -55.48 12.67 -21.01
C GLY A 206 -56.63 12.77 -22.01
N ALA A 207 -56.36 13.28 -23.20
CA ALA A 207 -57.34 13.39 -24.29
C ALA A 207 -57.96 12.03 -24.65
N ALA A 208 -57.13 10.99 -24.79
CA ALA A 208 -57.63 9.65 -25.07
C ALA A 208 -58.51 9.07 -23.95
N ARG A 209 -58.28 9.46 -22.68
CA ARG A 209 -59.13 9.03 -21.56
C ARG A 209 -60.48 9.74 -21.58
N GLU A 210 -60.51 11.04 -21.83
CA GLU A 210 -61.75 11.80 -21.94
C GLU A 210 -62.60 11.31 -23.12
N LEU A 211 -61.99 11.11 -24.30
CA LEU A 211 -62.69 10.55 -25.46
C LEU A 211 -63.32 9.17 -25.19
N ARG A 212 -62.67 8.33 -24.36
CA ARG A 212 -63.25 7.05 -23.96
C ARG A 212 -64.45 7.23 -23.03
N LYS A 213 -64.37 8.13 -22.05
CA LYS A 213 -65.50 8.45 -21.16
C LYS A 213 -66.68 9.01 -21.95
N ASP A 214 -66.43 9.93 -22.87
CA ASP A 214 -67.46 10.51 -23.73
C ASP A 214 -68.14 9.44 -24.58
N ASN A 215 -67.35 8.50 -25.12
CA ASN A 215 -67.91 7.39 -25.88
C ASN A 215 -68.80 6.49 -25.01
N TYR A 216 -68.35 6.10 -23.81
CA TYR A 216 -69.19 5.35 -22.87
C TYR A 216 -70.48 6.10 -22.52
N PHE A 217 -70.38 7.39 -22.24
CA PHE A 217 -71.54 8.23 -21.96
C PHE A 217 -72.52 8.28 -23.14
N LEU A 218 -72.04 8.50 -24.36
CA LEU A 218 -72.88 8.50 -25.57
C LEU A 218 -73.51 7.13 -25.85
N LEU A 219 -72.82 6.03 -25.53
CA LEU A 219 -73.38 4.69 -25.63
C LEU A 219 -74.53 4.49 -24.65
N GLU A 220 -74.37 4.87 -23.38
CA GLU A 220 -75.44 4.78 -22.38
C GLU A 220 -76.67 5.63 -22.77
N VAL A 221 -76.45 6.85 -23.27
CA VAL A 221 -77.55 7.70 -23.75
C VAL A 221 -78.29 7.03 -24.92
N LYS A 222 -77.55 6.52 -25.92
CA LYS A 222 -78.14 5.81 -27.06
C LYS A 222 -78.91 4.56 -26.65
N GLU A 223 -78.43 3.83 -25.65
CA GLU A 223 -79.11 2.64 -25.12
C GLU A 223 -80.41 3.02 -24.41
N ARG A 224 -80.41 4.10 -23.61
CA ARG A 224 -81.63 4.64 -23.00
C ARG A 224 -82.66 5.07 -24.05
N ASP A 225 -82.23 5.83 -25.06
CA ASP A 225 -83.11 6.27 -26.15
C ASP A 225 -83.70 5.08 -26.92
N LYS A 226 -82.89 4.05 -27.19
CA LYS A 226 -83.36 2.81 -27.84
C LYS A 226 -84.35 2.03 -26.96
N ALA A 227 -84.11 1.97 -25.65
CA ALA A 227 -85.01 1.30 -24.71
C ALA A 227 -86.37 2.01 -24.67
N GLN A 228 -86.38 3.34 -24.55
CA GLN A 228 -87.60 4.15 -24.62
C GLN A 228 -88.37 3.94 -25.93
N LEU A 229 -87.68 3.98 -27.07
CA LEU A 229 -88.31 3.71 -28.38
C LEU A 229 -88.86 2.27 -28.49
N ALA A 230 -88.21 1.30 -27.85
CA ALA A 230 -88.67 -0.08 -27.83
C ALA A 230 -89.91 -0.24 -26.93
N GLU A 231 -89.93 0.41 -25.76
CA GLU A 231 -91.10 0.48 -24.86
C GLU A 231 -92.28 1.13 -25.58
N GLU A 232 -92.10 2.31 -26.19
CA GLU A 232 -93.15 2.97 -26.98
C GLU A 232 -93.69 2.08 -28.11
N ARG A 233 -92.81 1.35 -28.80
CA ARG A 233 -93.21 0.43 -29.88
C ARG A 233 -93.97 -0.77 -29.32
N ALA A 234 -93.54 -1.32 -28.19
CA ALA A 234 -94.19 -2.44 -27.53
C ALA A 234 -95.57 -2.04 -26.99
N GLU A 235 -95.71 -0.84 -26.42
CA GLU A 235 -96.99 -0.28 -26.00
C GLU A 235 -97.93 -0.11 -27.19
N LYS A 236 -97.49 0.53 -28.28
CA LYS A 236 -98.29 0.67 -29.51
C LYS A 236 -98.72 -0.67 -30.09
N TYR A 237 -97.80 -1.64 -30.14
CA TYR A 237 -98.11 -3.00 -30.60
C TYR A 237 -99.07 -3.72 -29.66
N GLY A 238 -98.90 -3.57 -28.34
CA GLY A 238 -99.79 -4.12 -27.33
C GLY A 238 -101.21 -3.57 -27.43
N GLN A 239 -101.37 -2.25 -27.60
CA GLN A 239 -102.65 -1.60 -27.87
C GLN A 239 -103.30 -2.15 -29.14
N ALA A 240 -102.55 -2.25 -30.24
CA ALA A 240 -103.06 -2.80 -31.50
C ALA A 240 -103.47 -4.27 -31.36
N LYS A 241 -102.71 -5.09 -30.62
CA LYS A 241 -103.02 -6.50 -30.36
C LYS A 241 -104.24 -6.66 -29.46
N ALA A 242 -104.36 -5.86 -28.41
CA ALA A 242 -105.52 -5.84 -27.52
C ALA A 242 -106.78 -5.49 -28.30
N PHE A 243 -106.72 -4.47 -29.15
CA PHE A 243 -107.81 -4.10 -30.07
C PHE A 243 -108.21 -5.26 -31.01
N LEU A 244 -107.25 -5.97 -31.59
CA LEU A 244 -107.52 -7.16 -32.41
C LEU A 244 -108.16 -8.30 -31.61
N GLN A 245 -107.70 -8.53 -30.38
CA GLN A 245 -108.27 -9.55 -29.49
C GLN A 245 -109.69 -9.21 -29.06
N GLU A 246 -109.99 -7.94 -28.79
CA GLU A 246 -111.35 -7.47 -28.52
C GLU A 246 -112.28 -7.74 -29.71
N GLN A 247 -111.83 -7.46 -30.94
CA GLN A 247 -112.60 -7.80 -32.15
C GLN A 247 -112.84 -9.31 -32.27
N GLU A 248 -111.82 -10.13 -32.05
CA GLU A 248 -111.94 -11.59 -32.09
C GLU A 248 -112.91 -12.12 -31.02
N HIS A 249 -112.84 -11.58 -29.80
CA HIS A 249 -113.76 -11.89 -28.72
C HIS A 249 -115.20 -11.47 -29.04
N ALA A 250 -115.41 -10.26 -29.57
CA ALA A 250 -116.73 -9.79 -30.02
C ALA A 250 -117.31 -10.68 -31.13
N PHE A 251 -116.45 -11.20 -32.02
CA PHE A 251 -116.83 -12.16 -33.05
C PHE A 251 -117.23 -13.52 -32.45
N LYS A 252 -116.42 -14.08 -31.55
CA LYS A 252 -116.66 -15.39 -30.92
C LYS A 252 -117.85 -15.39 -29.95
N SER A 253 -118.06 -14.29 -29.22
CA SER A 253 -119.18 -14.13 -28.27
C SER A 253 -120.53 -13.86 -28.96
N GLY A 254 -120.54 -13.66 -30.29
CA GLY A 254 -121.76 -13.52 -31.09
C GLY A 254 -122.38 -12.12 -31.09
N GLN A 255 -121.72 -11.13 -30.47
CA GLN A 255 -122.15 -9.72 -30.47
C GLN A 255 -122.14 -9.10 -31.87
N LEU A 256 -121.29 -9.60 -32.78
CA LEU A 256 -121.24 -9.19 -34.19
C LEU A 256 -122.21 -10.00 -35.09
N GLY A 257 -123.18 -10.70 -34.51
CA GLY A 257 -124.29 -11.33 -35.24
C GLY A 257 -123.94 -12.70 -35.81
N SER A 258 -123.92 -13.73 -34.96
CA SER A 258 -123.95 -15.12 -35.46
C SER A 258 -125.39 -15.50 -35.82
N SER A 259 -125.66 -15.57 -37.12
CA SER A 259 -126.88 -16.15 -37.67
C SER A 259 -126.91 -17.67 -37.45
N LYS A 260 -127.29 -18.13 -36.25
CA LYS A 260 -127.75 -19.51 -36.09
C LYS A 260 -129.21 -19.60 -36.55
N LYS A 261 -129.36 -19.96 -37.83
CA LYS A 261 -130.62 -20.32 -38.48
C LYS A 261 -131.41 -21.34 -37.62
N ARG A 262 -132.61 -20.95 -37.19
CA ARG A 262 -133.69 -21.90 -36.84
C ARG A 262 -133.95 -22.79 -38.06
N ARG A 263 -133.76 -24.10 -37.94
CA ARG A 263 -134.35 -25.09 -38.85
C ARG A 263 -135.56 -25.72 -38.15
N ARG A 264 -136.64 -25.80 -38.92
CA ARG A 264 -137.94 -26.40 -38.57
C ARG A 264 -137.79 -27.86 -38.16
#